data_AF-A0A6P5EXW7-F1
#
_entry.id   AF-A0A6P5EXW7-F1
#
_cell.length_a   1.000
_cell.length_b   1.000
_cell.length_c   1.000
_cell.angle_alpha   90.00
_cell.angle_beta   90.00
_cell.angle_gamma   90.00
#
_symmetry.space_group_name_H-M   'P 1'
#
loop_
_entity.id
_entity.type
_entity.pdbx_description
1 polymer ?
#
loop_
_entity_poly.entity_id
_entity_poly.type
_entity_poly.pdbx_seq_one_letter_code
_entity_poly.pdbx_strand_id
1 'polypeptide(L)'
;MATHASCVPSSFFPSSCYASIRGGRRSTAAAAAAAATLPPNPTSHLCFGSSTSLRPKNSSSATTQRHDSSASAAASAVKSEDSKPIELTYLEGNSWLWDVEGLNILVDPILVGNLDFGLPWLFEGAKKVLGNFRMVGRQLDDLPSLDCLLITQSLDDHCHVKTLTPLSKKMPDLPVIATPNAEAILRPLFSNVTYLEPGQKSVLEGKNGTNIQICATKGPILGPPWQRPENGYIIKFGQSNLTLYHEPHCVYDKSFVENYQADILITPVIKQLLPLFTLVSGQEDAVQLAKLLKAKYIVPMNNGDLNAKGILSRILYSEGTIESFKELLSKELPDAQVLEPKPGIPLEISVSTIS
;
A
#
# COMPACT_ATOMS: atom_id res chain seq x y z
N MET A 1 -1.21 -61.58 2.75
CA MET A 1 0.13 -61.08 2.37
C MET A 1 -0.05 -60.37 1.03
N ALA A 2 -0.31 -59.06 1.00
CA ALA A 2 0.68 -57.96 0.96
C ALA A 2 1.59 -58.11 -0.29
N THR A 3 1.71 -57.19 -1.25
CA THR A 3 1.64 -55.71 -1.21
C THR A 3 1.31 -55.11 -2.58
N HIS A 4 0.63 -53.96 -2.56
CA HIS A 4 0.45 -53.00 -3.66
C HIS A 4 1.76 -52.26 -3.99
N ALA A 5 1.98 -51.94 -5.26
CA ALA A 5 2.96 -50.95 -5.72
C ALA A 5 2.22 -49.78 -6.40
N SER A 6 2.43 -48.57 -5.89
CA SER A 6 1.86 -47.32 -6.39
C SER A 6 2.92 -46.53 -7.13
N CYS A 7 2.59 -46.09 -8.35
CA CYS A 7 3.37 -45.14 -9.14
C CYS A 7 3.32 -43.73 -8.53
N VAL A 8 4.47 -43.05 -8.53
CA VAL A 8 4.63 -41.62 -8.27
C VAL A 8 5.16 -40.97 -9.56
N PRO A 9 4.62 -39.84 -10.06
CA PRO A 9 5.26 -39.07 -11.10
C PRO A 9 6.19 -37.99 -10.54
N SER A 10 7.28 -37.83 -11.28
CA SER A 10 8.47 -37.00 -11.11
C SER A 10 8.24 -35.49 -11.10
N SER A 11 9.06 -34.83 -10.29
CA SER A 11 9.36 -33.41 -10.20
C SER A 11 9.77 -32.76 -11.53
N PHE A 12 9.19 -31.59 -11.83
CA PHE A 12 9.67 -30.64 -12.84
C PHE A 12 10.27 -29.41 -12.13
N PHE A 13 11.54 -29.12 -12.40
CA PHE A 13 12.24 -27.86 -12.11
C PHE A 13 12.71 -27.27 -13.45
N PRO A 14 12.69 -25.94 -13.66
CA PRO A 14 13.55 -25.32 -14.65
C PRO A 14 14.79 -24.70 -14.01
N SER A 15 15.91 -24.97 -14.68
CA SER A 15 17.30 -24.74 -14.31
C SER A 15 17.76 -23.29 -14.36
N SER A 16 18.77 -22.98 -13.55
CA SER A 16 19.58 -21.76 -13.63
C SER A 16 20.45 -21.73 -14.89
N CYS A 17 20.65 -20.54 -15.46
CA CYS A 17 21.64 -20.29 -16.50
C CYS A 17 22.84 -19.58 -15.87
N TYR A 18 23.92 -20.33 -15.66
CA TYR A 18 25.28 -19.81 -15.47
C TYR A 18 26.00 -19.86 -16.82
N ALA A 19 26.43 -18.71 -17.36
CA ALA A 19 27.34 -18.66 -18.49
C ALA A 19 28.75 -18.28 -18.01
N SER A 20 29.68 -19.20 -18.23
CA SER A 20 31.12 -19.05 -18.05
C SER A 20 31.75 -18.68 -19.39
N ILE A 21 32.58 -17.62 -19.44
CA ILE A 21 33.60 -17.46 -20.48
C ILE A 21 34.90 -16.94 -19.83
N ARG A 22 35.98 -17.71 -20.00
CA ARG A 22 37.37 -17.30 -19.74
C ARG A 22 38.04 -16.85 -21.04
N GLY A 23 38.74 -15.71 -20.99
CA GLY A 23 40.11 -15.54 -21.50
C GLY A 23 40.32 -14.89 -22.88
N GLY A 24 41.07 -13.77 -22.92
CA GLY A 24 41.77 -13.34 -24.14
C GLY A 24 42.15 -11.85 -24.32
N ARG A 25 43.26 -11.42 -23.70
CA ARG A 25 44.28 -10.41 -24.09
C ARG A 25 43.94 -9.09 -24.87
N ARG A 26 44.41 -7.99 -24.23
CA ARG A 26 45.21 -6.83 -24.70
C ARG A 26 44.66 -5.80 -25.73
N SER A 27 44.69 -4.54 -25.27
CA SER A 27 45.33 -3.35 -25.91
C SER A 27 44.46 -2.31 -26.66
N THR A 28 44.59 -1.08 -26.14
CA THR A 28 44.67 0.26 -26.80
C THR A 28 43.44 0.99 -27.38
N ALA A 29 43.34 2.24 -26.89
CA ALA A 29 43.06 3.49 -27.60
C ALA A 29 41.62 3.92 -27.95
N ALA A 30 41.17 4.95 -27.20
CA ALA A 30 40.80 6.30 -27.66
C ALA A 30 39.62 6.55 -28.65
N ALA A 31 39.01 7.73 -28.40
CA ALA A 31 38.14 8.55 -29.28
C ALA A 31 36.66 8.13 -29.37
N ALA A 32 35.68 9.02 -29.45
CA ALA A 32 35.61 10.47 -29.29
C ALA A 32 34.11 10.84 -29.21
N ALA A 33 33.87 12.05 -28.73
CA ALA A 33 32.58 12.73 -28.62
C ALA A 33 31.79 12.82 -29.93
N ALA A 34 30.47 12.93 -29.79
CA ALA A 34 29.65 13.74 -30.68
C ALA A 34 28.47 14.33 -29.90
N ALA A 35 28.59 15.61 -29.58
CA ALA A 35 27.49 16.49 -29.23
C ALA A 35 26.76 16.93 -30.52
N ALA A 36 25.44 17.11 -30.44
CA ALA A 36 24.69 17.99 -31.35
C ALA A 36 23.43 18.49 -30.62
N THR A 37 23.46 19.64 -29.94
CA THR A 37 22.97 20.96 -30.40
C THR A 37 21.52 21.02 -30.91
N LEU A 38 20.68 21.67 -30.10
CA LEU A 38 19.43 22.37 -30.47
C LEU A 38 19.70 23.47 -31.52
N PRO A 39 18.69 23.86 -32.32
CA PRO A 39 18.10 25.21 -32.19
C PRO A 39 16.61 25.28 -32.68
N PRO A 40 16.01 26.46 -32.92
CA PRO A 40 15.53 27.45 -31.95
C PRO A 40 14.02 27.79 -32.11
N ASN A 41 13.47 28.51 -31.13
CA ASN A 41 12.19 29.23 -31.20
C ASN A 41 12.14 30.26 -32.33
N PRO A 42 10.92 30.63 -32.77
CA PRO A 42 10.61 32.02 -33.05
C PRO A 42 9.35 32.53 -32.31
N THR A 43 9.46 33.79 -31.92
CA THR A 43 8.46 34.66 -31.31
C THR A 43 7.42 35.21 -32.28
N SER A 44 6.36 35.76 -31.67
CA SER A 44 5.44 36.83 -32.12
C SER A 44 4.09 36.40 -32.72
N HIS A 45 2.99 36.81 -32.09
CA HIS A 45 2.23 38.00 -32.47
C HIS A 45 1.12 38.34 -31.44
N LEU A 46 1.11 39.60 -31.04
CA LEU A 46 0.02 40.30 -30.36
C LEU A 46 -1.12 40.53 -31.34
N CYS A 47 -2.37 40.34 -30.92
CA CYS A 47 -3.52 41.07 -31.46
C CYS A 47 -4.53 41.41 -30.36
N PHE A 48 -4.80 42.71 -30.29
CA PHE A 48 -5.86 43.39 -29.54
C PHE A 48 -7.26 42.96 -30.01
N GLY A 49 -8.23 43.00 -29.08
CA GLY A 49 -9.66 42.93 -29.36
C GLY A 49 -10.47 43.38 -28.15
N SER A 50 -10.64 44.70 -28.02
CA SER A 50 -11.51 45.35 -27.02
C SER A 50 -12.99 45.30 -27.41
N SER A 51 -13.82 45.53 -26.38
CA SER A 51 -15.19 46.09 -26.43
C SER A 51 -16.30 45.03 -26.67
N THR A 52 -17.49 45.07 -26.05
CA THR A 52 -18.25 46.16 -25.40
C THR A 52 -19.23 45.59 -24.36
N SER A 53 -19.41 46.34 -23.27
CA SER A 53 -20.60 46.45 -22.43
C SER A 53 -21.91 46.40 -23.21
N LEU A 54 -22.98 45.83 -22.64
CA LEU A 54 -24.33 46.40 -22.73
C LEU A 54 -25.24 45.84 -21.62
N ARG A 55 -25.68 46.73 -20.74
CA ARG A 55 -26.80 46.62 -19.80
C ARG A 55 -27.87 47.63 -20.26
N PRO A 56 -29.16 47.30 -20.18
CA PRO A 56 -30.13 48.22 -19.54
C PRO A 56 -31.15 47.43 -18.66
N LYS A 57 -31.43 47.78 -17.38
CA LYS A 57 -32.41 48.77 -16.85
C LYS A 57 -33.73 48.74 -17.64
N ASN A 58 -34.91 48.45 -17.11
CA ASN A 58 -35.74 49.00 -16.02
C ASN A 58 -37.17 48.41 -16.33
N SER A 59 -38.21 48.30 -15.49
CA SER A 59 -38.78 49.14 -14.44
C SER A 59 -39.98 48.42 -13.79
N SER A 60 -40.33 48.84 -12.56
CA SER A 60 -41.68 49.03 -11.97
C SER A 60 -42.66 47.85 -11.91
N SER A 61 -43.50 47.63 -10.90
CA SER A 61 -43.83 48.25 -9.61
C SER A 61 -44.89 47.31 -8.99
N ALA A 62 -44.95 47.17 -7.67
CA ALA A 62 -46.19 47.23 -6.88
C ALA A 62 -46.01 46.60 -5.49
N THR A 63 -46.19 47.47 -4.51
CA THR A 63 -46.37 47.24 -3.07
C THR A 63 -47.56 46.33 -2.78
N THR A 64 -47.43 45.30 -1.93
CA THR A 64 -48.44 45.00 -0.91
C THR A 64 -47.88 44.22 0.28
N GLN A 65 -48.00 44.87 1.44
CA GLN A 65 -48.20 44.43 2.82
C GLN A 65 -47.75 43.04 3.34
N ARG A 66 -47.09 43.18 4.50
CA ARG A 66 -46.81 42.24 5.60
C ARG A 66 -47.86 41.16 5.84
N HIS A 67 -47.38 39.95 6.13
CA HIS A 67 -47.89 39.11 7.21
C HIS A 67 -46.74 38.32 7.83
N ASP A 68 -46.54 38.52 9.13
CA ASP A 68 -45.73 37.67 10.01
C ASP A 68 -46.32 36.27 10.04
N SER A 69 -45.48 35.25 9.85
CA SER A 69 -45.74 33.88 10.28
C SER A 69 -44.42 33.12 10.31
N SER A 70 -43.85 33.03 11.51
CA SER A 70 -42.81 32.09 11.87
C SER A 70 -43.24 30.65 11.56
N ALA A 71 -42.68 30.06 10.51
CA ALA A 71 -42.77 28.62 10.27
C ALA A 71 -41.35 28.05 10.31
N SER A 72 -41.07 27.48 11.49
CA SER A 72 -40.02 26.51 11.80
C SER A 72 -39.41 25.84 10.57
N ALA A 73 -38.09 26.02 10.44
CA ALA A 73 -37.23 25.21 9.62
C ALA A 73 -37.40 23.73 10.02
N ALA A 74 -38.14 22.98 9.21
CA ALA A 74 -38.01 21.53 9.17
C ALA A 74 -36.68 21.22 8.47
N ALA A 75 -35.58 21.40 9.22
CA ALA A 75 -34.35 20.69 8.95
C ALA A 75 -34.74 19.21 8.98
N SER A 76 -34.88 18.61 7.81
CA SER A 76 -34.84 17.16 7.69
C SER A 76 -33.45 16.76 8.16
N ALA A 77 -33.35 16.43 9.45
CA ALA A 77 -32.25 15.68 9.98
C ALA A 77 -32.26 14.36 9.21
N VAL A 78 -31.51 14.34 8.11
CA VAL A 78 -30.96 13.11 7.57
C VAL A 78 -30.28 12.49 8.77
N LYS A 79 -30.89 11.45 9.33
CA LYS A 79 -30.18 10.56 10.25
C LYS A 79 -28.95 10.15 9.48
N SER A 80 -27.79 10.64 9.92
CA SER A 80 -26.52 10.04 9.54
C SER A 80 -26.68 8.57 9.89
N GLU A 81 -26.83 7.72 8.88
CA GLU A 81 -26.56 6.30 9.09
C GLU A 81 -25.18 6.25 9.74
N ASP A 82 -25.10 5.65 10.92
CA ASP A 82 -23.83 5.42 11.60
C ASP A 82 -22.96 4.66 10.61
N SER A 83 -22.07 5.38 9.92
CA SER A 83 -21.17 4.78 8.95
C SER A 83 -20.33 3.80 9.74
N LYS A 84 -20.40 2.52 9.38
CA LYS A 84 -19.63 1.46 10.04
C LYS A 84 -18.16 1.92 10.18
N PRO A 85 -17.54 1.75 11.36
CA PRO A 85 -16.15 2.12 11.55
C PRO A 85 -15.24 1.39 10.55
N ILE A 86 -14.13 2.03 10.20
CA ILE A 86 -13.04 1.35 9.47
C ILE A 86 -12.33 0.43 10.46
N GLU A 87 -12.15 -0.84 10.10
CA GLU A 87 -11.39 -1.80 10.91
C GLU A 87 -10.10 -2.21 10.19
N LEU A 88 -8.97 -2.00 10.86
CA LEU A 88 -7.64 -2.38 10.38
C LEU A 88 -7.08 -3.48 11.27
N THR A 89 -7.02 -4.71 10.78
CA THR A 89 -6.45 -5.84 11.52
C THR A 89 -5.01 -6.09 11.06
N TYR A 90 -4.05 -5.81 11.95
CA TYR A 90 -2.64 -6.14 11.72
C TYR A 90 -2.41 -7.63 11.89
N LEU A 91 -1.79 -8.28 10.91
CA LEU A 91 -1.55 -9.72 10.90
C LEU A 91 -0.06 -10.07 11.06
N GLU A 92 0.76 -9.15 11.59
CA GLU A 92 2.23 -9.24 11.70
C GLU A 92 2.99 -9.21 10.36
N GLY A 93 4.24 -8.74 10.38
CA GLY A 93 5.01 -8.55 9.16
C GLY A 93 4.43 -7.40 8.33
N ASN A 94 4.28 -7.60 7.03
CA ASN A 94 3.59 -6.66 6.14
C ASN A 94 2.09 -6.96 5.99
N SER A 95 1.58 -8.00 6.67
CA SER A 95 0.23 -8.53 6.43
C SER A 95 -0.86 -7.74 7.14
N TRP A 96 -1.95 -7.45 6.43
CA TRP A 96 -3.14 -6.79 6.97
C TRP A 96 -4.44 -7.38 6.42
N LEU A 97 -5.50 -7.28 7.20
CA LEU A 97 -6.88 -7.41 6.74
C LEU A 97 -7.63 -6.11 7.05
N TRP A 98 -8.17 -5.46 6.03
CA TRP A 98 -8.95 -4.24 6.16
C TRP A 98 -10.43 -4.53 5.91
N ASP A 99 -11.30 -4.11 6.82
CA ASP A 99 -12.75 -4.02 6.61
C ASP A 99 -13.10 -2.52 6.53
N VAL A 100 -13.37 -2.07 5.31
CA VAL A 100 -13.53 -0.65 4.96
C VAL A 100 -14.76 -0.49 4.09
N GLU A 101 -15.77 0.23 4.57
CA GLU A 101 -17.04 0.43 3.83
C GLU A 101 -17.70 -0.89 3.38
N GLY A 102 -17.51 -1.95 4.17
CA GLY A 102 -18.00 -3.30 3.91
C GLY A 102 -17.19 -4.10 2.88
N LEU A 103 -16.06 -3.58 2.41
CA LEU A 103 -15.09 -4.33 1.60
C LEU A 103 -14.04 -4.98 2.49
N ASN A 104 -13.73 -6.24 2.22
CA ASN A 104 -12.62 -6.95 2.85
C ASN A 104 -11.42 -7.00 1.90
N ILE A 105 -10.34 -6.30 2.27
CA ILE A 105 -9.10 -6.23 1.50
C ILE A 105 -7.99 -6.93 2.28
N LEU A 106 -7.41 -7.97 1.68
CA LEU A 106 -6.26 -8.67 2.23
C LEU A 106 -4.98 -8.09 1.62
N VAL A 107 -4.02 -7.67 2.45
CA VAL A 107 -2.79 -7.00 2.00
C VAL A 107 -1.58 -7.84 2.39
N ASP A 108 -0.69 -8.09 1.42
CA ASP A 108 0.62 -8.74 1.60
C ASP A 108 0.61 -9.97 2.55
N PRO A 109 -0.21 -11.00 2.27
CA PRO A 109 -0.53 -12.03 3.26
C PRO A 109 0.56 -13.11 3.43
N ILE A 110 1.09 -13.21 4.64
CA ILE A 110 1.91 -14.34 5.11
C ILE A 110 1.06 -15.14 6.12
N LEU A 111 0.22 -16.05 5.63
CA LEU A 111 -0.73 -16.80 6.48
C LEU A 111 -0.42 -18.29 6.57
N VAL A 112 0.42 -18.81 5.68
CA VAL A 112 0.74 -20.24 5.59
C VAL A 112 2.24 -20.45 5.66
N GLY A 113 2.70 -21.06 6.76
CA GLY A 113 4.12 -21.32 7.00
C GLY A 113 4.91 -20.07 7.40
N ASN A 114 6.20 -20.26 7.63
CA ASN A 114 7.13 -19.18 7.97
C ASN A 114 7.66 -18.50 6.70
N LEU A 115 7.99 -17.23 6.84
CA LEU A 115 8.75 -16.47 5.85
C LEU A 115 10.18 -17.01 5.80
N ASP A 116 10.67 -17.44 4.64
CA ASP A 116 12.03 -17.96 4.51
C ASP A 116 12.76 -17.62 3.21
N PHE A 117 12.13 -16.87 2.29
CA PHE A 117 12.71 -16.50 1.00
C PHE A 117 13.23 -17.72 0.21
N GLY A 118 12.67 -18.92 0.46
CA GLY A 118 13.11 -20.19 -0.12
C GLY A 118 14.43 -20.74 0.43
N LEU A 119 15.04 -20.08 1.42
CA LEU A 119 16.33 -20.46 2.03
C LEU A 119 16.24 -20.43 3.57
N PRO A 120 15.52 -21.38 4.21
CA PRO A 120 15.27 -21.37 5.66
C PRO A 120 16.54 -21.44 6.53
N TRP A 121 17.65 -21.97 6.00
CA TRP A 121 18.94 -21.94 6.70
C TRP A 121 19.55 -20.53 6.75
N LEU A 122 19.22 -19.67 5.79
CA LEU A 122 19.71 -18.31 5.67
C LEU A 122 18.86 -17.35 6.50
N PHE A 123 17.54 -17.43 6.35
CA PHE A 123 16.56 -16.67 7.13
C PHE A 123 15.28 -17.47 7.29
N GLU A 124 14.71 -17.46 8.49
CA GLU A 124 13.37 -17.94 8.76
C GLU A 124 12.73 -16.99 9.77
N GLY A 125 11.62 -16.35 9.39
CA GLY A 125 10.82 -15.47 10.24
C GLY A 125 9.48 -16.11 10.56
N ALA A 126 9.32 -16.58 11.79
CA ALA A 126 8.02 -16.99 12.30
C ALA A 126 7.30 -15.80 12.93
N LYS A 127 5.99 -15.72 12.77
CA LYS A 127 5.15 -14.74 13.49
C LYS A 127 5.32 -14.87 15.01
N LYS A 128 5.17 -13.79 15.80
CA LYS A 128 5.40 -13.84 17.25
C LYS A 128 4.13 -14.19 18.00
N VAL A 129 3.09 -13.41 17.76
CA VAL A 129 1.78 -13.58 18.40
C VAL A 129 0.96 -14.57 17.61
N LEU A 130 1.00 -14.44 16.29
CA LEU A 130 0.25 -15.27 15.37
C LEU A 130 1.10 -16.44 14.84
N GLY A 131 2.32 -16.66 15.37
CA GLY A 131 3.23 -17.76 14.97
C GLY A 131 2.74 -19.15 15.30
N ASN A 132 1.93 -19.25 16.35
CA ASN A 132 1.17 -20.45 16.66
C ASN A 132 -0.20 -20.48 15.97
N PHE A 133 -0.45 -19.64 14.97
CA PHE A 133 -1.64 -19.82 14.13
C PHE A 133 -1.50 -21.18 13.39
N ARG A 134 -2.14 -22.34 13.66
CA ARG A 134 -3.22 -22.76 14.57
C ARG A 134 -3.89 -21.63 15.29
N MET A 135 -4.56 -20.81 14.49
CA MET A 135 -5.68 -20.10 15.04
C MET A 135 -6.54 -21.14 15.74
N VAL A 136 -7.05 -20.82 16.91
CA VAL A 136 -8.10 -21.60 17.55
C VAL A 136 -9.21 -21.78 16.51
N GLY A 137 -9.21 -22.92 15.81
CA GLY A 137 -10.12 -23.22 14.70
C GLY A 137 -9.89 -22.55 13.35
N ARG A 138 -8.91 -21.63 13.13
CA ARG A 138 -8.87 -20.84 11.88
C ARG A 138 -7.80 -21.18 10.82
N GLN A 139 -8.26 -21.58 9.64
CA GLN A 139 -7.54 -21.89 8.41
C GLN A 139 -7.70 -20.68 7.45
N LEU A 140 -7.17 -20.74 6.21
CA LEU A 140 -7.64 -19.86 5.11
C LEU A 140 -9.18 -19.80 5.04
N ASP A 141 -9.86 -20.82 5.57
CA ASP A 141 -11.30 -20.98 5.66
C ASP A 141 -12.04 -19.94 6.52
N ASP A 142 -11.34 -19.20 7.37
CA ASP A 142 -11.95 -18.21 8.27
C ASP A 142 -11.62 -16.78 7.86
N LEU A 143 -10.91 -16.61 6.75
CA LEU A 143 -10.91 -15.31 6.09
C LEU A 143 -12.37 -14.97 5.75
N PRO A 144 -12.80 -13.71 5.96
CA PRO A 144 -14.08 -13.28 5.43
C PRO A 144 -14.07 -13.43 3.91
N SER A 145 -15.24 -13.32 3.29
CA SER A 145 -15.30 -13.16 1.84
C SER A 145 -14.46 -11.94 1.45
N LEU A 146 -13.39 -12.16 0.69
CA LEU A 146 -12.53 -11.09 0.22
C LEU A 146 -13.10 -10.44 -1.04
N ASP A 147 -12.92 -9.13 -1.13
CA ASP A 147 -13.22 -8.31 -2.31
C ASP A 147 -11.96 -8.05 -3.14
N CYS A 148 -10.79 -7.98 -2.49
CA CYS A 148 -9.52 -7.76 -3.17
C CYS A 148 -8.34 -8.33 -2.40
N LEU A 149 -7.34 -8.83 -3.14
CA LEU A 149 -5.97 -9.01 -2.67
C LEU A 149 -5.13 -7.83 -3.15
N LEU A 150 -4.43 -7.15 -2.24
CA LEU A 150 -3.52 -6.06 -2.55
C LEU A 150 -2.07 -6.52 -2.31
N ILE A 151 -1.23 -6.44 -3.34
CA ILE A 151 0.20 -6.79 -3.26
C ILE A 151 1.04 -5.54 -3.52
N THR A 152 1.85 -5.14 -2.54
CA THR A 152 2.70 -3.95 -2.65
C THR A 152 4.02 -4.22 -3.35
N GLN A 153 4.63 -5.38 -3.09
CA GLN A 153 5.95 -5.73 -3.60
C GLN A 153 6.02 -7.17 -4.12
N SER A 154 7.05 -7.47 -4.91
CA SER A 154 7.30 -8.81 -5.44
C SER A 154 8.09 -9.74 -4.51
N LEU A 155 8.64 -9.21 -3.41
CA LEU A 155 9.45 -9.98 -2.45
C LEU A 155 8.59 -10.92 -1.59
N ASP A 156 9.20 -11.99 -1.07
CA ASP A 156 8.51 -13.09 -0.38
C ASP A 156 7.83 -12.66 0.92
N ASP A 157 8.28 -11.58 1.55
CA ASP A 157 7.67 -10.94 2.72
C ASP A 157 6.44 -10.07 2.39
N HIS A 158 6.04 -10.04 1.12
CA HIS A 158 4.81 -9.41 0.62
C HIS A 158 4.00 -10.37 -0.27
N CYS A 159 4.65 -10.93 -1.28
CA CYS A 159 4.09 -11.83 -2.30
C CYS A 159 4.36 -13.31 -1.96
N HIS A 160 3.97 -13.73 -0.75
CA HIS A 160 4.35 -15.03 -0.20
C HIS A 160 3.67 -16.21 -0.91
N VAL A 161 4.41 -16.93 -1.76
CA VAL A 161 3.87 -17.99 -2.63
C VAL A 161 3.20 -19.12 -1.84
N LYS A 162 3.71 -19.46 -0.64
CA LYS A 162 3.12 -20.49 0.21
C LYS A 162 1.73 -20.11 0.71
N THR A 163 1.46 -18.83 0.91
CA THR A 163 0.11 -18.32 1.20
C THR A 163 -0.74 -18.26 -0.08
N LEU A 164 -0.19 -17.69 -1.15
CA LEU A 164 -0.94 -17.35 -2.35
C LEU A 164 -1.39 -18.59 -3.16
N THR A 165 -0.62 -19.68 -3.12
CA THR A 165 -0.95 -20.92 -3.84
C THR A 165 -2.25 -21.59 -3.35
N PRO A 166 -2.46 -21.83 -2.05
CA PRO A 166 -3.74 -22.32 -1.57
C PRO A 166 -4.85 -21.26 -1.60
N LEU A 167 -4.53 -19.96 -1.44
CA LEU A 167 -5.50 -18.87 -1.54
C LEU A 167 -6.14 -18.80 -2.93
N SER A 168 -5.33 -18.85 -4.00
CA SER A 168 -5.82 -18.86 -5.39
C SER A 168 -6.71 -20.05 -5.73
N LYS A 169 -6.45 -21.23 -5.14
CA LYS A 169 -7.32 -22.39 -5.29
C LYS A 169 -8.67 -22.22 -4.58
N LYS A 170 -8.66 -21.54 -3.42
CA LYS A 170 -9.86 -21.29 -2.62
C LYS A 170 -10.73 -20.18 -3.21
N MET A 171 -10.12 -19.14 -3.76
CA MET A 171 -10.80 -17.97 -4.33
C MET A 171 -10.21 -17.64 -5.71
N PRO A 172 -10.50 -18.48 -6.74
CA PRO A 172 -9.89 -18.34 -8.07
C PRO A 172 -10.27 -17.03 -8.78
N ASP A 173 -11.43 -16.47 -8.46
CA ASP A 173 -11.94 -15.24 -9.08
C ASP A 173 -11.62 -13.98 -8.26
N LEU A 174 -10.84 -14.09 -7.18
CA LEU A 174 -10.47 -12.96 -6.32
C LEU A 174 -9.74 -11.89 -7.16
N PRO A 175 -10.28 -10.65 -7.25
CA PRO A 175 -9.56 -9.55 -7.86
C PRO A 175 -8.24 -9.29 -7.11
N VAL A 176 -7.16 -9.12 -7.87
CA VAL A 176 -5.85 -8.78 -7.33
C VAL A 176 -5.39 -7.45 -7.89
N ILE A 177 -4.92 -6.56 -7.04
CA ILE A 177 -4.23 -5.32 -7.43
C ILE A 177 -2.79 -5.43 -6.96
N ALA A 178 -1.83 -5.22 -7.86
CA ALA A 178 -0.43 -5.50 -7.57
C ALA A 178 0.57 -4.55 -8.26
N THR A 179 1.79 -4.51 -7.73
CA THR A 179 2.97 -4.02 -8.46
C THR A 179 3.22 -4.87 -9.71
N PRO A 180 3.63 -4.27 -10.85
CA PRO A 180 4.04 -5.02 -12.04
C PRO A 180 5.20 -5.99 -11.78
N ASN A 181 6.05 -5.74 -10.76
CA ASN A 181 7.15 -6.64 -10.43
C ASN A 181 6.68 -8.02 -9.96
N ALA A 182 5.46 -8.13 -9.41
CA ALA A 182 4.89 -9.39 -8.93
C ALA A 182 4.27 -10.24 -10.06
N GLU A 183 4.28 -9.78 -11.32
CA GLU A 183 3.58 -10.45 -12.42
C GLU A 183 4.00 -11.91 -12.59
N ALA A 184 5.30 -12.19 -12.58
CA ALA A 184 5.81 -13.55 -12.78
C ALA A 184 5.34 -14.54 -11.69
N ILE A 185 5.06 -14.03 -10.49
CA ILE A 185 4.57 -14.81 -9.34
C ILE A 185 3.05 -14.97 -9.40
N LEU A 186 2.33 -13.88 -9.70
CA LEU A 186 0.88 -13.83 -9.61
C LEU A 186 0.17 -14.41 -10.85
N ARG A 187 0.72 -14.22 -12.05
CA ARG A 187 0.12 -14.70 -13.32
C ARG A 187 -0.20 -16.22 -13.33
N PRO A 188 0.64 -17.12 -12.78
CA PRO A 188 0.27 -18.55 -12.70
C PRO A 188 -0.76 -18.87 -11.60
N LEU A 189 -1.03 -17.95 -10.67
CA LEU A 189 -1.90 -18.18 -9.52
C LEU A 189 -3.29 -17.56 -9.69
N PHE A 190 -3.39 -16.36 -10.26
CA PHE A 190 -4.64 -15.60 -10.36
C PHE A 190 -4.92 -15.18 -11.80
N SER A 191 -6.19 -15.26 -12.20
CA SER A 191 -6.64 -14.88 -13.55
C SER A 191 -7.07 -13.41 -13.65
N ASN A 192 -7.47 -12.79 -12.53
CA ASN A 192 -7.95 -11.42 -12.46
C ASN A 192 -6.96 -10.52 -11.70
N VAL A 193 -5.91 -10.07 -12.39
CA VAL A 193 -4.86 -9.21 -11.80
C VAL A 193 -4.78 -7.88 -12.54
N THR A 194 -4.87 -6.79 -11.79
CA THR A 194 -4.62 -5.42 -12.25
C THR A 194 -3.25 -4.96 -11.74
N TYR A 195 -2.30 -4.79 -12.66
CA TYR A 195 -0.98 -4.26 -12.32
C TYR A 195 -0.96 -2.74 -12.46
N LEU A 196 -0.53 -2.03 -11.42
CA LEU A 196 -0.48 -0.57 -11.39
C LEU A 196 0.96 -0.07 -11.30
N GLU A 197 1.42 0.65 -12.32
CA GLU A 197 2.63 1.46 -12.25
C GLU A 197 2.40 2.70 -11.35
N PRO A 198 3.42 3.27 -10.71
CA PRO A 198 3.28 4.49 -9.92
C PRO A 198 2.54 5.61 -10.67
N GLY A 199 1.55 6.21 -10.00
CA GLY A 199 0.66 7.24 -10.55
C GLY A 199 -0.58 6.69 -11.26
N GLN A 200 -0.63 5.40 -11.60
CA GLN A 200 -1.83 4.77 -12.13
C GLN A 200 -2.87 4.52 -11.03
N LYS A 201 -4.13 4.49 -11.47
CA LYS A 201 -5.28 4.32 -10.60
C LYS A 201 -6.17 3.20 -11.10
N SER A 202 -6.79 2.49 -10.16
CA SER A 202 -7.88 1.56 -10.43
C SER A 202 -9.06 1.89 -9.51
N VAL A 203 -10.25 1.45 -9.92
CA VAL A 203 -11.43 1.44 -9.06
C VAL A 203 -11.75 -0.01 -8.74
N LEU A 204 -11.83 -0.32 -7.45
CA LEU A 204 -12.33 -1.59 -6.97
C LEU A 204 -13.81 -1.42 -6.64
N GLU A 205 -14.65 -2.17 -7.33
CA GLU A 205 -16.07 -2.33 -7.02
C GLU A 205 -16.23 -3.54 -6.09
N GLY A 206 -16.60 -3.28 -4.83
CA GLY A 206 -16.88 -4.31 -3.84
C GLY A 206 -18.17 -5.06 -4.17
N LYS A 207 -18.32 -6.28 -3.63
CA LYS A 207 -19.53 -7.10 -3.84
C LYS A 207 -20.81 -6.43 -3.31
N ASN A 208 -20.66 -5.46 -2.40
CA ASN A 208 -21.74 -4.65 -1.85
C ASN A 208 -22.09 -3.42 -2.72
N GLY A 209 -21.44 -3.23 -3.87
CA GLY A 209 -21.64 -2.09 -4.78
C GLY A 209 -20.88 -0.82 -4.39
N THR A 210 -20.10 -0.84 -3.30
CA THR A 210 -19.25 0.28 -2.90
C THR A 210 -18.01 0.34 -3.79
N ASN A 211 -17.64 1.55 -4.21
CA ASN A 211 -16.44 1.79 -5.02
C ASN A 211 -15.35 2.46 -4.21
N ILE A 212 -14.14 1.92 -4.27
CA ILE A 212 -12.94 2.57 -3.72
C ILE A 212 -11.93 2.84 -4.83
N GLN A 213 -11.24 3.96 -4.77
CA GLN A 213 -10.17 4.29 -5.72
C GLN A 213 -8.82 3.93 -5.09
N ILE A 214 -8.00 3.20 -5.84
CA ILE A 214 -6.65 2.80 -5.43
C ILE A 214 -5.66 3.44 -6.39
N CYS A 215 -4.69 4.19 -5.86
CA CYS A 215 -3.64 4.85 -6.61
C CYS A 215 -2.28 4.28 -6.18
N ALA A 216 -1.52 3.71 -7.12
CA ALA A 216 -0.15 3.27 -6.84
C ALA A 216 0.77 4.47 -6.64
N THR A 217 1.66 4.39 -5.66
CA THR A 217 2.72 5.37 -5.41
C THR A 217 4.07 4.70 -5.58
N LYS A 218 5.09 5.51 -5.87
CA LYS A 218 6.45 5.02 -6.05
C LYS A 218 7.08 4.72 -4.68
N GLY A 219 7.44 3.46 -4.47
CA GLY A 219 8.20 2.96 -3.33
C GLY A 219 9.69 2.74 -3.65
N PRO A 220 10.38 1.84 -2.92
CA PRO A 220 11.81 1.58 -3.09
C PRO A 220 12.12 0.80 -4.38
N ILE A 221 13.35 0.95 -4.87
CA ILE A 221 13.94 0.06 -5.89
C ILE A 221 14.78 -0.99 -5.16
N LEU A 222 14.32 -2.24 -5.12
CA LEU A 222 14.90 -3.31 -4.29
C LEU A 222 15.83 -4.27 -5.06
N GLY A 223 16.14 -3.93 -6.30
CA GLY A 223 17.11 -4.66 -7.12
C GLY A 223 18.04 -3.70 -7.84
N PRO A 224 18.54 -4.07 -9.03
CA PRO A 224 19.39 -3.19 -9.81
C PRO A 224 18.72 -1.82 -10.06
N PRO A 225 19.47 -0.72 -10.21
CA PRO A 225 18.92 0.63 -10.27
C PRO A 225 17.99 0.89 -11.47
N TRP A 226 17.98 0.01 -12.46
CA TRP A 226 17.09 0.04 -13.62
C TRP A 226 15.79 -0.78 -13.44
N GLN A 227 15.63 -1.49 -12.31
CA GLN A 227 14.39 -2.18 -11.98
C GLN A 227 13.29 -1.16 -11.67
N ARG A 228 12.04 -1.55 -11.95
CA ARG A 228 10.88 -0.75 -11.54
C ARG A 228 10.85 -0.61 -10.01
N PRO A 229 10.44 0.55 -9.49
CA PRO A 229 10.15 0.66 -8.06
C PRO A 229 9.02 -0.29 -7.68
N GLU A 230 9.01 -0.71 -6.42
CA GLU A 230 7.82 -1.32 -5.82
C GLU A 230 6.79 -0.25 -5.43
N ASN A 231 5.61 -0.66 -4.97
CA ASN A 231 4.49 0.26 -4.73
C ASN A 231 4.25 0.53 -3.25
N GLY A 232 3.83 1.77 -2.95
CA GLY A 232 2.86 2.06 -1.90
C GLY A 232 1.48 2.28 -2.53
N TYR A 233 0.43 2.49 -1.71
CA TYR A 233 -0.91 2.77 -2.23
C TYR A 233 -1.64 3.85 -1.43
N ILE A 234 -2.26 4.78 -2.15
CA ILE A 234 -3.27 5.70 -1.62
C ILE A 234 -4.65 5.13 -1.96
N ILE A 235 -5.47 4.89 -0.95
CA ILE A 235 -6.82 4.36 -1.07
C ILE A 235 -7.79 5.46 -0.67
N LYS A 236 -8.67 5.85 -1.59
CA LYS A 236 -9.76 6.78 -1.31
C LYS A 236 -11.06 6.00 -1.21
N PHE A 237 -11.68 6.09 -0.04
CA PHE A 237 -12.95 5.44 0.27
C PHE A 237 -14.14 6.31 -0.19
N GLY A 238 -15.14 5.69 -0.81
CA GLY A 238 -16.17 6.40 -1.57
C GLY A 238 -17.25 7.02 -0.69
N GLN A 239 -17.65 6.33 0.39
CA GLN A 239 -18.78 6.74 1.24
C GLN A 239 -18.36 7.72 2.33
N SER A 240 -17.23 7.46 2.98
CA SER A 240 -16.66 8.22 4.09
C SER A 240 -15.79 9.39 3.63
N ASN A 241 -15.38 9.40 2.36
CA ASN A 241 -14.38 10.31 1.78
C ASN A 241 -13.02 10.29 2.51
N LEU A 242 -12.77 9.25 3.31
CA LEU A 242 -11.51 9.04 3.99
C LEU A 242 -10.44 8.57 3.02
N THR A 243 -9.21 9.00 3.28
CA THR A 243 -8.05 8.56 2.50
C THR A 243 -7.04 7.85 3.40
N LEU A 244 -6.65 6.64 2.99
CA LEU A 244 -5.61 5.85 3.64
C LEU A 244 -4.38 5.80 2.75
N TYR A 245 -3.20 6.08 3.31
CA TYR A 245 -1.93 5.78 2.66
C TYR A 245 -1.26 4.59 3.34
N HIS A 246 -0.96 3.56 2.55
CA HIS A 246 -0.21 2.39 2.98
C HIS A 246 1.17 2.41 2.31
N GLU A 247 2.20 2.56 3.14
CA GLU A 247 3.60 2.63 2.74
C GLU A 247 4.39 1.55 3.49
N PRO A 248 4.73 0.42 2.84
CA PRO A 248 5.23 -0.76 3.54
C PRO A 248 6.66 -0.62 4.07
N HIS A 249 7.49 0.29 3.53
CA HIS A 249 8.92 0.42 3.92
C HIS A 249 9.30 1.83 4.39
N CYS A 250 8.36 2.76 4.45
CA CYS A 250 8.62 4.18 4.70
C CYS A 250 9.59 4.79 3.68
N VAL A 251 9.56 4.30 2.43
CA VAL A 251 10.38 4.82 1.32
C VAL A 251 9.46 5.26 0.21
N TYR A 252 9.37 6.57 -0.01
CA TYR A 252 8.35 7.16 -0.88
C TYR A 252 8.90 8.32 -1.72
N ASP A 253 8.26 8.58 -2.86
CA ASP A 253 8.54 9.76 -3.69
C ASP A 253 7.88 11.02 -3.08
N LYS A 254 8.70 11.84 -2.42
CA LYS A 254 8.26 13.10 -1.78
C LYS A 254 7.50 14.03 -2.72
N SER A 255 7.99 14.20 -3.96
CA SER A 255 7.40 15.10 -4.95
C SER A 255 6.04 14.62 -5.46
N PHE A 256 5.82 13.30 -5.43
CA PHE A 256 4.52 12.72 -5.73
C PHE A 256 3.57 12.87 -4.55
N VAL A 257 4.00 12.43 -3.37
CA VAL A 257 3.16 12.32 -2.17
C VAL A 257 2.71 13.69 -1.64
N GLU A 258 3.50 14.75 -1.79
CA GLU A 258 3.13 16.11 -1.35
C GLU A 258 1.86 16.67 -2.01
N ASN A 259 1.44 16.09 -3.14
CA ASN A 259 0.22 16.48 -3.84
C ASN A 259 -1.05 15.78 -3.32
N TYR A 260 -0.90 14.94 -2.29
CA TYR A 260 -1.98 14.15 -1.71
C TYR A 260 -2.16 14.47 -0.22
N GLN A 261 -3.38 14.23 0.27
CA GLN A 261 -3.70 14.18 1.68
C GLN A 261 -4.14 12.76 2.03
N ALA A 262 -3.76 12.27 3.19
CA ALA A 262 -4.27 11.02 3.74
C ALA A 262 -4.68 11.23 5.20
N ASP A 263 -5.89 10.81 5.58
CA ASP A 263 -6.35 10.86 6.96
C ASP A 263 -5.64 9.80 7.82
N ILE A 264 -5.45 8.61 7.24
CA ILE A 264 -4.83 7.44 7.88
C ILE A 264 -3.52 7.12 7.17
N LEU A 265 -2.43 6.99 7.93
CA LEU A 265 -1.12 6.55 7.44
C LEU A 265 -0.76 5.22 8.10
N ILE A 266 -0.65 4.15 7.31
CA ILE A 266 -0.05 2.88 7.73
C ILE A 266 1.38 2.82 7.20
N THR A 267 2.38 2.85 8.09
CA THR A 267 3.80 2.83 7.72
C THR A 267 4.64 2.22 8.85
N PRO A 268 5.81 1.61 8.56
CA PRO A 268 6.74 1.28 9.62
C PRO A 268 7.33 2.55 10.24
N VAL A 269 7.59 2.48 11.53
CA VAL A 269 8.21 3.57 12.30
C VAL A 269 9.52 3.15 12.96
N ILE A 270 9.85 1.85 12.95
CA ILE A 270 11.10 1.31 13.48
C ILE A 270 11.96 0.88 12.29
N LYS A 271 13.21 1.35 12.24
CA LYS A 271 14.12 0.98 11.15
C LYS A 271 14.49 -0.49 11.25
N GLN A 272 14.64 -1.15 10.11
CA GLN A 272 15.26 -2.47 9.99
C GLN A 272 16.52 -2.35 9.15
N LEU A 273 17.64 -2.82 9.71
CA LEU A 273 18.97 -2.54 9.19
C LEU A 273 19.78 -3.82 9.05
N LEU A 274 20.48 -3.93 7.93
CA LEU A 274 21.65 -4.79 7.78
C LEU A 274 22.91 -3.92 7.81
N PRO A 275 24.10 -4.49 8.05
CA PRO A 275 25.34 -3.75 7.89
C PRO A 275 25.40 -3.12 6.50
N LEU A 276 25.46 -1.78 6.45
CA LEU A 276 25.52 -0.96 5.23
C LEU A 276 24.23 -0.84 4.40
N PHE A 277 23.10 -1.42 4.83
CA PHE A 277 21.84 -1.37 4.09
C PHE A 277 20.65 -1.08 5.00
N THR A 278 19.83 -0.10 4.62
CA THR A 278 18.52 0.15 5.24
C THR A 278 17.48 -0.66 4.49
N LEU A 279 16.83 -1.61 5.18
CA LEU A 279 15.75 -2.41 4.60
C LEU A 279 14.39 -1.72 4.77
N VAL A 280 14.21 -1.04 5.89
CA VAL A 280 12.98 -0.34 6.26
C VAL A 280 13.39 0.99 6.90
N SER A 281 12.88 2.09 6.36
CA SER A 281 13.02 3.43 6.94
C SER A 281 12.13 3.56 8.18
N GLY A 282 12.46 4.50 9.07
CA GLY A 282 11.85 4.56 10.40
C GLY A 282 11.37 5.95 10.79
N GLN A 283 11.58 6.27 12.07
CA GLN A 283 10.89 7.32 12.80
C GLN A 283 10.91 8.69 12.10
N GLU A 284 12.08 9.18 11.70
CA GLU A 284 12.21 10.52 11.12
C GLU A 284 11.52 10.61 9.76
N ASP A 285 11.68 9.58 8.92
CA ASP A 285 11.05 9.50 7.62
C ASP A 285 9.52 9.36 7.73
N ALA A 286 9.05 8.63 8.76
CA ALA A 286 7.62 8.45 9.03
C ALA A 286 6.96 9.74 9.54
N VAL A 287 7.64 10.53 10.37
CA VAL A 287 7.16 11.85 10.78
C VAL A 287 7.10 12.81 9.59
N GLN A 288 8.13 12.80 8.73
CA GLN A 288 8.11 13.59 7.49
C GLN A 288 6.95 13.18 6.58
N LEU A 289 6.70 11.87 6.43
CA LEU A 289 5.62 11.35 5.61
C LEU A 289 4.25 11.79 6.16
N ALA A 290 4.04 11.61 7.46
CA ALA A 290 2.82 12.05 8.13
C ALA A 290 2.57 13.55 7.93
N LYS A 291 3.64 14.37 8.00
CA LYS A 291 3.57 15.82 7.81
C LYS A 291 3.22 16.21 6.38
N LEU A 292 3.84 15.57 5.38
CA LEU A 292 3.53 15.81 3.97
C LEU A 292 2.06 15.51 3.67
N LEU A 293 1.56 14.40 4.19
CA LEU A 293 0.18 13.93 3.99
C LEU A 293 -0.85 14.63 4.86
N LYS A 294 -0.42 15.42 5.86
CA LYS A 294 -1.30 15.98 6.91
C LYS A 294 -2.13 14.90 7.59
N ALA A 295 -1.48 13.79 7.93
CA ALA A 295 -2.12 12.62 8.52
C ALA A 295 -2.71 12.92 9.91
N LYS A 296 -3.95 12.46 10.13
CA LYS A 296 -4.66 12.57 11.41
C LYS A 296 -4.37 11.35 12.29
N TYR A 297 -4.31 10.18 11.68
CA TYR A 297 -4.06 8.91 12.35
C TYR A 297 -2.83 8.23 11.76
N ILE A 298 -1.86 7.91 12.60
CA ILE A 298 -0.70 7.10 12.21
C ILE A 298 -0.87 5.73 12.86
N VAL A 299 -0.92 4.70 12.03
CA VAL A 299 -1.03 3.30 12.42
C VAL A 299 0.33 2.63 12.16
N PRO A 300 1.22 2.58 13.16
CA PRO A 300 2.55 2.01 12.97
C PRO A 300 2.46 0.51 12.69
N MET A 301 3.16 0.04 11.66
CA MET A 301 3.39 -1.39 11.44
C MET A 301 4.78 -1.79 11.94
N ASN A 302 4.93 -3.02 12.45
CA ASN A 302 6.22 -3.52 12.91
C ASN A 302 6.63 -4.75 12.10
N ASN A 303 6.99 -4.52 10.84
CA ASN A 303 7.24 -5.56 9.85
C ASN A 303 8.41 -6.49 10.20
N GLY A 304 9.42 -5.98 10.92
CA GLY A 304 10.57 -6.77 11.38
C GLY A 304 10.33 -7.59 12.65
N ASP A 305 9.17 -7.45 13.32
CA ASP A 305 8.92 -8.06 14.62
C ASP A 305 8.50 -9.54 14.52
N LEU A 306 9.43 -10.35 14.03
CA LEU A 306 9.28 -11.79 13.84
C LEU A 306 10.24 -12.56 14.76
N ASN A 307 9.88 -13.80 15.08
CA ASN A 307 10.79 -14.78 15.66
C ASN A 307 11.76 -15.25 14.58
N ALA A 308 12.83 -14.48 14.35
CA ALA A 308 13.80 -14.70 13.29
C ALA A 308 14.92 -15.68 13.68
N LYS A 309 15.24 -16.62 12.79
CA LYS A 309 16.36 -17.56 12.86
C LYS A 309 17.17 -17.55 11.56
N GLY A 310 18.32 -18.20 11.58
CA GLY A 310 19.23 -18.29 10.44
C GLY A 310 20.49 -17.44 10.59
N ILE A 311 21.24 -17.31 9.50
CA ILE A 311 22.49 -16.53 9.48
C ILE A 311 22.18 -15.03 9.40
N LEU A 312 21.21 -14.62 8.57
CA LEU A 312 20.86 -13.21 8.38
C LEU A 312 20.26 -12.59 9.64
N SER A 313 19.50 -13.34 10.44
CA SER A 313 18.91 -12.82 11.67
C SER A 313 19.95 -12.39 12.72
N ARG A 314 21.20 -12.83 12.60
CA ARG A 314 22.30 -12.46 13.52
C ARG A 314 22.89 -11.08 13.23
N ILE A 315 22.68 -10.57 12.02
CA ILE A 315 23.22 -9.28 11.57
C ILE A 315 22.11 -8.25 11.32
N LEU A 316 20.84 -8.68 11.35
CA LEU A 316 19.68 -7.81 11.33
C LEU A 316 19.52 -7.15 12.71
N TYR A 317 19.34 -5.83 12.72
CA TYR A 317 19.06 -5.08 13.94
C TYR A 317 18.05 -3.97 13.67
N SER A 318 17.36 -3.54 14.73
CA SER A 318 16.36 -2.49 14.66
C SER A 318 16.84 -1.22 15.35
N GLU A 319 16.42 -0.06 14.84
CA GLU A 319 16.73 1.25 15.42
C GLU A 319 15.45 2.09 15.56
N GLY A 320 15.28 2.72 16.72
CA GLY A 320 14.08 3.47 17.10
C GLY A 320 13.10 2.66 17.95
N THR A 321 12.13 3.35 18.55
CA THR A 321 11.03 2.76 19.33
C THR A 321 9.71 3.45 19.01
N ILE A 322 8.58 2.90 19.46
CA ILE A 322 7.29 3.60 19.30
C ILE A 322 7.28 4.90 20.12
N GLU A 323 7.89 4.91 21.30
CA GLU A 323 7.92 6.05 22.21
C GLU A 323 8.71 7.23 21.61
N SER A 324 9.91 6.99 21.08
CA SER A 324 10.67 8.06 20.44
C SER A 324 10.03 8.52 19.13
N PHE A 325 9.28 7.65 18.43
CA PHE A 325 8.47 8.06 17.28
C PHE A 325 7.35 9.02 17.72
N LYS A 326 6.58 8.66 18.75
CA LYS A 326 5.53 9.51 19.32
C LYS A 326 6.07 10.86 19.80
N GLU A 327 7.24 10.87 20.43
CA GLU A 327 7.89 12.10 20.86
C GLU A 327 8.21 13.01 19.66
N LEU A 328 8.81 12.48 18.60
CA LEU A 328 9.11 13.22 17.38
C LEU A 328 7.82 13.71 16.68
N LEU A 329 6.82 12.85 16.58
CA LEU A 329 5.55 13.19 15.94
C LEU A 329 4.85 14.32 16.68
N SER A 330 4.77 14.28 18.02
CA SER A 330 4.07 15.31 18.81
C SER A 330 4.68 16.72 18.65
N LYS A 331 5.97 16.82 18.30
CA LYS A 331 6.65 18.09 18.04
C LYS A 331 6.28 18.70 16.67
N GLU A 332 6.02 17.86 15.68
CA GLU A 332 5.77 18.28 14.29
C GLU A 332 4.27 18.31 13.94
N LEU A 333 3.48 17.43 14.56
CA LEU A 333 2.05 17.20 14.36
C LEU A 333 1.37 16.92 15.71
N PRO A 334 1.15 17.93 16.56
CA PRO A 334 0.61 17.75 17.91
C PRO A 334 -0.81 17.18 17.95
N ASP A 335 -1.59 17.39 16.88
CA ASP A 335 -2.98 16.92 16.77
C ASP A 335 -3.10 15.50 16.19
N ALA A 336 -2.01 14.94 15.67
CA ALA A 336 -2.01 13.61 15.09
C ALA A 336 -2.01 12.52 16.18
N GLN A 337 -2.81 11.48 15.97
CA GLN A 337 -2.97 10.38 16.91
C GLN A 337 -2.21 9.14 16.42
N VAL A 338 -1.41 8.53 17.30
CA VAL A 338 -0.78 7.24 17.04
C VAL A 338 -1.69 6.13 17.55
N LEU A 339 -2.17 5.28 16.65
CA LEU A 339 -3.06 4.16 16.95
C LEU A 339 -2.30 2.85 16.78
N GLU A 340 -1.82 2.27 17.89
CA GLU A 340 -1.00 1.06 17.85
C GLU A 340 -1.87 -0.19 17.65
N PRO A 341 -1.73 -0.89 16.51
CA PRO A 341 -2.49 -2.10 16.25
C PRO A 341 -1.96 -3.26 17.11
N LYS A 342 -2.86 -4.11 17.59
CA LYS A 342 -2.49 -5.38 18.23
C LYS A 342 -2.66 -6.52 17.22
N PRO A 343 -1.66 -7.40 17.05
CA PRO A 343 -1.76 -8.53 16.14
C PRO A 343 -3.07 -9.33 16.31
N GLY A 344 -3.82 -9.48 15.21
CA GLY A 344 -5.06 -10.24 15.15
C GLY A 344 -6.29 -9.61 15.81
N ILE A 345 -6.17 -8.39 16.34
CA ILE A 345 -7.28 -7.63 16.93
C ILE A 345 -7.62 -6.46 16.00
N PRO A 346 -8.89 -6.32 15.56
CA PRO A 346 -9.32 -5.18 14.76
C PRO A 346 -9.08 -3.85 15.49
N LEU A 347 -8.42 -2.92 14.81
CA LEU A 347 -8.31 -1.52 15.24
C LEU A 347 -9.42 -0.72 14.56
N GLU A 348 -10.39 -0.25 15.34
CA GLU A 348 -11.49 0.58 14.85
C GLU A 348 -11.10 2.06 14.76
N ILE A 349 -11.41 2.69 13.63
CA ILE A 349 -11.24 4.13 13.40
C ILE A 349 -12.61 4.72 13.07
N SER A 350 -13.12 5.58 13.97
CA SER A 350 -14.46 6.19 13.85
C SER A 350 -14.46 7.38 12.89
N VAL A 351 -15.35 7.32 11.90
CA VAL A 351 -15.51 8.32 10.84
C VAL A 351 -16.06 9.67 11.37
N SER A 352 -16.78 9.65 12.50
CA SER A 352 -17.41 10.83 13.12
C SER A 352 -16.42 11.85 13.73
N THR A 353 -15.12 11.54 13.76
CA THR A 353 -14.08 12.42 14.33
C THR A 353 -13.43 13.34 13.28
N ILE A 354 -13.87 13.29 12.02
CA ILE A 354 -13.05 13.73 10.89
C ILE A 354 -13.55 15.03 10.23
N SER A 355 -14.62 15.64 10.78
CA SER A 355 -15.20 16.92 10.32
C SER A 355 -14.32 18.14 10.57
#